data_AF-A0A7K3UFS4-F1
#
_entry.id   AF-A0A7K3UFS4-F1
#
_cell.length_a   1.000
_cell.length_b   1.000
_cell.length_c   1.000
_cell.angle_alpha   90.00
_cell.angle_beta   90.00
_cell.angle_gamma   90.00
#
_symmetry.space_group_name_H-M   'P 1'
#
loop_
_entity.id
_entity.type
_entity.pdbx_description
1 polymer ?
#
loop_
_entity_poly.entity_id
_entity_poly.type
_entity_poly.pdbx_seq_one_letter_code
_entity_poly.pdbx_strand_id
1 'polypeptide(L)' 'MTVGNVASTRTVKWVFIGLVVVTFVGANAHLVYVAIASQPACVEHIKEKGKQPAEFRAAAAAC' A
#
# COMPACT_ATOMS: atom_id res chain seq x y z
N MET A 1 -0.03 -41.73 -17.45
CA MET A 1 -0.61 -42.39 -16.27
C MET A 1 -0.74 -41.35 -15.16
N THR A 2 -1.83 -41.44 -14.42
CA THR A 2 -2.56 -40.36 -13.74
C THR A 2 -1.86 -39.73 -12.53
N VAL A 3 -2.12 -38.43 -12.37
CA VAL A 3 -1.85 -37.55 -11.22
C VAL A 3 -2.19 -38.25 -9.91
N GLY A 4 -1.27 -38.26 -8.95
CA GLY A 4 -1.47 -38.94 -7.68
C GLY A 4 -0.61 -38.38 -6.55
N ASN A 5 -0.73 -37.08 -6.26
CA ASN A 5 -0.32 -36.55 -4.96
C ASN A 5 -1.53 -35.86 -4.34
N VAL A 6 -2.34 -36.61 -3.60
CA VAL A 6 -3.36 -36.01 -2.72
C VAL A 6 -2.58 -35.27 -1.64
N ALA A 7 -2.43 -33.96 -1.82
CA ALA A 7 -1.84 -33.12 -0.79
C ALA A 7 -2.67 -33.33 0.49
N SER A 8 -2.03 -33.83 1.54
CA SER A 8 -2.66 -33.98 2.85
C SER A 8 -3.35 -32.67 3.23
N THR A 9 -4.54 -32.73 3.81
CA THR A 9 -5.28 -31.54 4.28
C THR A 9 -4.42 -30.65 5.17
N ARG A 10 -3.44 -31.24 5.89
CA ARG A 10 -2.42 -30.51 6.65
C ARG A 10 -1.52 -29.67 5.74
N THR A 11 -0.97 -30.25 4.69
CA THR A 11 -0.12 -29.55 3.70
C THR A 11 -0.91 -28.45 3.00
N VAL A 12 -2.15 -28.73 2.58
CA VAL A 12 -3.04 -27.74 1.96
C VAL A 12 -3.27 -26.55 2.91
N LYS A 13 -3.58 -26.81 4.19
CA LYS A 13 -3.72 -25.74 5.20
C LYS A 13 -2.47 -24.89 5.33
N TRP A 14 -1.29 -25.50 5.40
CA TRP A 14 -0.03 -24.75 5.50
C TRP A 14 0.27 -23.92 4.26
N VAL A 15 -0.06 -24.40 3.07
CA VAL A 15 0.06 -23.62 1.83
C VAL A 15 -0.85 -22.40 1.87
N PHE A 16 -2.11 -22.56 2.28
CA PHE A 16 -3.03 -21.42 2.42
C PHE A 16 -2.57 -20.41 3.48
N ILE A 17 -2.12 -20.89 4.65
CA ILE A 17 -1.56 -20.01 5.69
C ILE A 17 -0.36 -19.24 5.14
N GLY A 18 0.57 -19.92 4.48
CA GLY A 18 1.75 -19.29 3.87
C GLY A 18 1.35 -18.25 2.83
N LEU A 19 0.38 -18.55 1.97
CA LEU A 19 -0.13 -17.62 0.97
C LEU A 19 -0.73 -16.37 1.61
N VAL A 20 -1.54 -16.52 2.66
CA VAL A 20 -2.14 -15.39 3.39
C VAL A 20 -1.05 -14.53 4.04
N VAL A 21 -0.07 -15.15 4.70
CA VAL A 21 1.02 -14.44 5.37
C VAL A 21 1.86 -13.67 4.35
N VAL A 22 2.28 -14.32 3.26
CA VAL A 22 3.08 -13.66 2.21
C VAL A 22 2.32 -12.50 1.58
N THR A 23 1.03 -12.70 1.28
CA THR A 23 0.18 -11.64 0.70
C THR A 23 0.06 -10.46 1.66
N PHE A 24 -0.23 -10.73 2.94
CA PHE A 24 -0.36 -9.68 3.95
C PHE A 24 0.94 -8.89 4.12
N VAL A 25 2.07 -9.59 4.31
CA VAL A 25 3.38 -8.96 4.47
C VAL A 25 3.75 -8.15 3.22
N GLY A 26 3.57 -8.73 2.03
CA GLY A 26 3.87 -8.07 0.76
C GLY A 26 3.03 -6.80 0.54
N ALA A 27 1.73 -6.85 0.82
CA ALA A 27 0.85 -5.68 0.72
C ALA A 27 1.28 -4.56 1.67
N ASN A 28 1.58 -4.88 2.93
CA ASN A 28 2.03 -3.89 3.90
C ASN A 28 3.41 -3.31 3.55
N ALA A 29 4.35 -4.14 3.09
CA ALA A 29 5.66 -3.68 2.61
C ALA A 29 5.53 -2.74 1.41
N HIS A 30 4.61 -3.03 0.49
CA HIS A 30 4.31 -2.16 -0.64
C HIS A 30 3.77 -0.80 -0.18
N LEU A 31 2.86 -0.76 0.79
CA LEU A 31 2.35 0.49 1.35
C LEU A 31 3.45 1.34 2.00
N VAL A 32 4.36 0.71 2.77
CA VAL A 32 5.53 1.40 3.34
C VAL A 32 6.41 1.97 2.25
N TYR A 33 6.69 1.19 1.20
CA TYR A 33 7.46 1.66 0.05
C TYR A 33 6.80 2.86 -0.63
N VAL A 34 5.50 2.81 -0.91
CA VAL A 34 4.76 3.93 -1.51
C VAL A 34 4.83 5.18 -0.63
N ALA A 35 4.67 5.04 0.68
CA ALA A 35 4.72 6.17 1.60
C ALA A 35 6.06 6.92 1.58
N ILE A 36 7.19 6.21 1.41
CA ILE A 36 8.52 6.81 1.38
C ILE A 36 8.98 7.21 -0.04
N ALA A 37 8.56 6.47 -1.06
CA ALA A 37 9.02 6.66 -2.43
C ALA A 37 8.16 7.66 -3.21
N SER A 38 6.93 7.91 -2.75
CA SER A 38 6.10 8.98 -3.33
C SER A 38 6.79 10.30 -3.04
N GLN A 39 7.38 10.89 -4.07
CA GLN A 39 7.69 12.31 -4.11
C GLN A 39 6.43 13.01 -4.61
N PRO A 40 5.48 13.41 -3.75
CA PRO A 40 4.42 14.30 -4.21
C PRO A 40 5.10 15.53 -4.80
N ALA A 41 4.59 16.04 -5.92
CA ALA A 41 5.15 17.24 -6.54
C ALA A 41 5.33 18.30 -5.46
N CYS A 42 6.59 18.64 -5.17
CA CYS A 42 6.95 19.69 -4.24
C CYS A 42 6.38 20.98 -4.83
N VAL A 43 5.28 21.45 -4.26
CA VAL A 43 4.79 22.79 -4.61
C VAL A 43 5.56 23.77 -3.73
N GLU A 44 5.90 24.93 -4.31
CA GLU A 44 6.40 26.06 -3.54
C GLU A 44 5.49 26.24 -2.31
N HIS A 45 6.05 26.48 -1.13
CA HIS A 45 5.26 26.55 0.10
C HIS A 45 4.38 27.82 0.11
N ILE A 46 3.28 27.79 -0.65
CA ILE A 46 2.34 28.89 -0.76
C ILE A 46 1.42 28.89 0.47
N LYS A 47 1.64 29.86 1.36
CA LYS A 47 0.76 30.24 2.48
C LYS A 47 -0.45 31.06 2.03
N GLU A 48 -0.81 30.96 0.75
CA GLU A 48 -1.93 31.70 0.19
C GLU A 48 -3.26 31.13 0.69
N LYS A 49 -4.20 32.05 0.94
CA LYS A 49 -5.59 31.73 1.24
C LYS A 49 -6.25 31.11 -0.01
N GLY A 50 -7.43 30.51 0.15
CA GLY A 50 -8.25 30.17 -1.02
C GLY A 50 -8.52 31.40 -1.89
N LYS A 51 -8.87 31.19 -3.17
CA LYS A 51 -9.08 32.28 -4.14
C LYS A 51 -10.22 33.21 -3.72
N GLN A 52 -11.15 32.71 -2.91
CA GLN A 52 -12.31 33.47 -2.43
C GLN A 52 -12.26 33.74 -0.92
N PRO A 53 -12.96 34.79 -0.44
CA PRO A 53 -13.15 35.03 0.99
C PRO A 53 -13.76 33.79 1.67
N ALA A 54 -13.19 33.42 2.83
CA ALA A 54 -13.57 32.23 3.61
C ALA A 54 -13.33 30.87 2.94
N GLU A 55 -12.56 30.80 1.86
CA GLU A 55 -12.14 29.55 1.24
C GLU A 55 -10.88 29.00 1.93
N PHE A 56 -11.02 27.80 2.51
CA PHE A 56 -9.90 27.03 3.07
C PHE A 56 -9.40 26.04 2.03
N ARG A 57 -8.08 25.91 1.88
CA ARG A 57 -7.46 24.90 1.02
C ARG A 57 -6.59 23.95 1.84
N ALA A 58 -6.54 22.69 1.42
CA ALA A 58 -5.68 21.70 2.05
C ALA A 58 -4.20 22.06 1.86
N ALA A 59 -3.37 21.80 2.86
CA ALA A 59 -1.93 21.97 2.75
C ALA A 59 -1.37 20.92 1.78
N ALA A 60 -0.69 21.38 0.72
CA ALA A 60 0.08 20.52 -0.15
C ALA A 60 1.46 20.23 0.47
N ALA A 61 2.08 19.10 0.07
CA ALA A 61 3.40 18.72 0.55
C ALA A 61 4.42 19.80 0.19
N ALA A 62 5.04 20.38 1.22
CA ALA A 62 6.01 21.45 1.08
C ALA A 62 7.42 20.88 1.00
N CYS A 63 8.16 21.34 0.00
CA CYS A 63 9.60 21.33 -0.06
C CYS A 63 10.00 22.79 -0.34
#